data_AF-A0A2V7X5S4-F1
#
_entry.id   AF-A0A2V7X5S4-F1
#
_cell.length_a   1.000
_cell.length_b   1.000
_cell.length_c   1.000
_cell.angle_alpha   90.00
_cell.angle_beta   90.00
_cell.angle_gamma   90.00
#
_symmetry.space_group_name_H-M   'P 1'
#
loop_
_entity.id
_entity.type
_entity.pdbx_description
1 polymer ?
#
loop_
_entity_poly.entity_id
_entity_poly.type
_entity_poly.pdbx_seq_one_letter_code
_entity_poly.pdbx_strand_id
1 'polypeptide(L)' 'MTGATLEEARAAKKRVREALADRPEVTGIGITRHGDGYAVKVDLVRPCTAVPPEMGGVPVHAEIVGQVRKR' A
#
# COMPACT_ATOMS: atom_id res chain seq x y z
N MET A 1 17.22 3.83 -8.78
CA MET A 1 16.35 2.64 -8.70
C MET A 1 15.12 2.94 -9.53
N THR A 2 14.90 2.19 -10.62
CA THR A 2 13.77 2.42 -11.53
C THR A 2 12.49 2.06 -10.79
N GLY A 3 11.66 3.05 -10.44
CA GLY A 3 10.38 2.78 -9.80
C GLY A 3 9.42 2.08 -10.77
N ALA A 4 8.45 1.33 -10.23
CA ALA A 4 7.47 0.63 -11.05
C ALA A 4 6.62 1.61 -11.90
N THR A 5 6.09 1.13 -13.01
CA THR A 5 5.12 1.88 -13.82
C THR A 5 3.78 2.01 -13.09
N LEU A 6 2.94 2.96 -13.54
CA LEU A 6 1.61 3.16 -12.97
C LEU A 6 0.71 1.93 -13.15
N GLU A 7 0.84 1.22 -14.26
CA GLU A 7 0.10 -0.02 -14.56
C GLU A 7 0.46 -1.14 -13.59
N GLU A 8 1.77 -1.36 -13.37
CA GLU A 8 2.28 -2.31 -12.39
C GLU A 8 1.78 -1.94 -10.99
N ALA A 9 1.83 -0.66 -10.61
CA ALA A 9 1.34 -0.20 -9.31
C ALA A 9 -0.18 -0.40 -9.14
N ARG A 10 -0.99 -0.26 -10.20
CA ARG A 10 -2.43 -0.59 -10.15
C ARG A 10 -2.67 -2.07 -9.96
N ALA A 11 -1.93 -2.92 -10.68
CA ALA A 11 -2.03 -4.37 -10.55
C ALA A 11 -1.58 -4.83 -9.14
N ALA A 12 -0.50 -4.26 -8.62
CA ALA A 12 -0.03 -4.51 -7.26
C ALA A 12 -1.05 -4.03 -6.22
N LYS A 13 -1.61 -2.83 -6.35
CA LYS A 13 -2.65 -2.30 -5.46
C LYS A 13 -3.85 -3.25 -5.35
N LYS A 14 -4.31 -3.83 -6.47
CA LYS A 14 -5.41 -4.79 -6.46
C LYS A 14 -5.07 -6.02 -5.62
N ARG A 15 -3.89 -6.61 -5.84
CA ARG A 15 -3.40 -7.77 -5.08
C ARG A 15 -3.21 -7.47 -3.60
N VAL A 16 -2.63 -6.31 -3.25
CA VAL A 16 -2.46 -5.87 -1.86
C VAL A 16 -3.82 -5.70 -1.19
N ARG A 17 -4.82 -5.15 -1.90
CA ARG A 17 -6.19 -5.04 -1.39
C ARG A 17 -6.83 -6.40 -1.13
N GLU A 18 -6.62 -7.37 -2.01
CA GLU A 18 -7.13 -8.73 -1.82
C GLU A 18 -6.42 -9.43 -0.64
N ALA A 19 -5.10 -9.28 -0.51
CA ALA A 19 -4.33 -9.89 0.58
C ALA A 19 -4.61 -9.28 1.96
N LEU A 20 -5.02 -8.01 2.00
CA LEU A 20 -5.28 -7.26 3.24
C LEU A 20 -6.77 -7.03 3.51
N ALA A 21 -7.67 -7.66 2.75
CA ALA A 21 -9.12 -7.42 2.85
C ALA A 21 -9.67 -7.67 4.27
N ASP A 22 -9.16 -8.70 4.95
CA ASP A 22 -9.59 -9.09 6.29
C ASP A 22 -8.76 -8.46 7.42
N ARG A 23 -7.97 -7.42 7.13
CA ARG A 23 -7.09 -6.76 8.10
C ARG A 23 -7.72 -5.49 8.65
N PRO A 24 -8.27 -5.50 9.89
CA PRO A 24 -8.85 -4.32 10.50
C PRO A 24 -7.83 -3.21 10.78
N GLU A 25 -6.52 -3.54 10.71
CA GLU A 25 -5.44 -2.57 10.80
C GLU A 25 -5.42 -1.59 9.63
N VAL A 26 -5.96 -1.96 8.46
CA VAL A 26 -5.84 -1.17 7.23
C VAL A 26 -6.96 -0.17 7.11
N THR A 27 -6.62 1.11 6.93
CA THR A 27 -7.57 2.20 6.68
C THR A 27 -7.67 2.60 5.23
N GLY A 28 -6.59 2.40 4.46
CA GLY A 28 -6.51 2.86 3.08
C GLY A 28 -5.43 2.15 2.28
N ILE A 29 -5.69 1.99 0.98
CA ILE A 29 -4.70 1.45 0.04
C ILE A 29 -4.68 2.34 -1.21
N GLY A 30 -3.54 2.97 -1.45
CA GLY A 30 -3.31 3.95 -2.50
C GLY A 30 -2.12 3.61 -3.38
N ILE A 31 -1.90 4.46 -4.39
CA ILE A 31 -0.65 4.49 -5.16
C ILE A 31 0.01 5.81 -4.83
N THR A 32 1.31 5.76 -4.57
CA THR A 32 2.13 6.95 -4.32
C THR A 32 3.32 6.97 -5.27
N ARG A 33 3.92 8.15 -5.46
CA ARG A 33 5.15 8.30 -6.24
C ARG A 33 6.33 7.91 -5.35
N HIS A 34 7.24 7.10 -5.89
CA HIS A 34 8.44 6.66 -5.17
C HIS A 34 9.65 6.74 -6.12
N GLY A 35 10.53 7.71 -5.85
CA GLY A 35 11.61 8.08 -6.77
C GLY A 35 11.05 8.44 -8.16
N ASP A 36 11.57 7.77 -9.18
CA ASP A 36 11.20 7.97 -10.59
C ASP A 36 9.97 7.16 -11.04
N GLY A 37 9.35 6.36 -10.17
CA GLY A 37 8.16 5.58 -10.51
C GLY A 37 7.12 5.55 -9.39
N TYR A 38 6.44 4.42 -9.24
CA TYR A 38 5.27 4.26 -8.37
C TYR A 38 5.46 3.15 -7.34
N ALA A 39 4.77 3.32 -6.21
CA ALA A 39 4.69 2.37 -5.12
C ALA A 39 3.23 2.25 -4.65
N VAL A 40 2.90 1.17 -3.95
CA VAL A 40 1.62 1.05 -3.26
C VAL A 40 1.78 1.62 -1.85
N LYS A 41 0.87 2.50 -1.42
CA LYS A 41 0.81 2.99 -0.05
C LYS A 41 -0.29 2.26 0.71
N VAL A 42 0.00 1.77 1.90
CA VAL A 42 -0.96 1.16 2.82
C VAL A 42 -1.01 2.02 4.08
N ASP A 43 -2.17 2.62 4.32
CA ASP A 43 -2.43 3.39 5.51
C ASP A 43 -2.98 2.47 6.61
N LEU A 44 -2.43 2.57 7.81
CA LEU A 44 -2.75 1.71 8.95
C LEU A 44 -3.24 2.52 10.17
N VAL A 45 -4.20 1.97 10.93
CA VAL A 45 -4.57 2.51 12.26
C VAL A 45 -3.56 2.15 13.35
N ARG A 46 -2.88 1.00 13.21
CA ARG A 46 -1.94 0.43 14.18
C ARG A 46 -0.91 -0.45 13.47
N PRO A 47 0.24 -0.79 14.08
CA PRO A 47 1.25 -1.64 13.46
C PRO A 47 0.66 -2.95 12.93
N CYS A 48 1.03 -3.34 11.71
CA CYS A 48 0.56 -4.56 11.05
C CYS A 48 1.75 -5.27 10.39
N THR A 49 1.98 -6.53 10.76
CA THR A 49 3.05 -7.37 10.18
C THR A 49 2.62 -8.07 8.89
N ALA A 50 1.34 -8.00 8.53
CA ALA A 50 0.79 -8.65 7.34
C ALA A 50 1.02 -7.85 6.05
N VAL A 51 1.53 -6.61 6.13
CA VAL A 51 1.82 -5.80 4.95
C VAL A 51 3.15 -6.26 4.34
N PRO A 52 3.15 -6.82 3.12
CA PRO A 52 4.39 -7.22 2.47
C PRO A 52 5.19 -5.97 2.08
N PRO A 53 6.54 -6.03 2.05
CA PRO A 53 7.38 -4.89 1.64
C PRO A 53 7.34 -4.65 0.11
N GLU A 54 6.92 -5.65 -0.66
CA GLU A 54 6.77 -5.58 -2.11
C GLU A 54 5.65 -6.51 -2.59
N MET A 55 5.03 -6.19 -3.72
CA MET A 55 4.01 -7.00 -4.35
C MET A 55 4.16 -6.98 -5.87
N GLY A 56 4.56 -8.12 -6.45
CA GLY A 56 4.77 -8.24 -7.89
C GLY A 56 5.85 -7.29 -8.43
N GLY A 57 6.95 -7.12 -7.69
CA GLY A 57 8.04 -6.21 -8.04
C GLY A 57 7.76 -4.73 -7.75
N VAL A 58 6.56 -4.39 -7.26
CA VAL A 58 6.22 -3.01 -6.86
C VAL A 58 6.46 -2.83 -5.36
N PRO A 59 7.22 -1.80 -4.93
CA PRO A 59 7.41 -1.52 -3.51
C PRO A 59 6.08 -1.16 -2.83
N VAL A 60 5.89 -1.66 -1.62
CA VAL A 60 4.72 -1.39 -0.78
C VAL A 60 5.18 -0.68 0.49
N HIS A 61 4.62 0.50 0.73
CA HIS A 61 4.96 1.33 1.88
C HIS A 61 3.80 1.38 2.86
N ALA A 62 4.04 0.92 4.10
CA ALA A 62 3.07 0.99 5.18
C ALA A 62 3.33 2.23 6.05
N GLU A 63 2.29 3.02 6.29
CA GLU A 63 2.35 4.19 7.18
C GLU A 63 1.23 4.13 8.22
N ILE A 64 1.56 4.40 9.48
CA ILE A 64 0.57 4.47 10.55
C ILE A 64 0.02 5.89 10.60
N VAL A 65 -1.20 6.08 10.09
CA VAL A 65 -1.87 7.39 10.02
C VAL A 65 -2.91 7.59 11.13
N GLY A 66 -3.14 6.56 11.95
CA GLY A 66 -4.16 6.56 13.00
C GLY A 66 -5.58 6.32 12.48
N GLN A 67 -6.58 6.51 13.34
CA GLN A 67 -8.00 6.32 12.96
C GLN A 67 -8.50 7.46 12.05
N VAL A 68 -8.94 7.11 10.84
CA VAL A 68 -9.64 8.04 9.96
C VAL A 68 -11.01 8.36 10.57
N ARG A 69 -11.19 9.60 11.05
CA ARG A 69 -12.47 10.10 11.56
C ARG A 69 -13.17 10.94 10.49
N LYS A 70 -14.45 10.66 10.25
CA LYS A 70 -15.29 11.50 9.40
C LYS A 70 -15.49 12.86 10.11
N ARG A 71 -15.16 13.97 9.44
CA ARG A 71 -15.55 15.32 9.87
C ARG A 71 -16.95 15.65 9.37
#